data_AF-A0A7C2A3R4-F1
#
_entry.id   AF-A0A7C2A3R4-F1
#
_cell.length_a   1.000
_cell.length_b   1.000
_cell.length_c   1.000
_cell.angle_alpha   90.00
_cell.angle_beta   90.00
_cell.angle_gamma   90.00
#
_symmetry.space_group_name_H-M   'P 1'
#
loop_
_entity.id
_entity.type
_entity.pdbx_description
1 polymer ?
#
loop_
_entity_poly.entity_id
_entity_poly.type
_entity_poly.pdbx_seq_one_letter_code
_entity_poly.pdbx_strand_id
1 'polypeptide(L)'
;MSGINTLNIKIIEPTVFFIKEKEKLLQVVDMSIENAEEPLKAGVEVNISSQRRCTNIDIVKQGEGKYRVYVPDVGEPTSAEFSLLANGKVQDRKRIAWKPQKHWQVYLAHYSHHDLGYTDLPTDVLREYDGFYDEILRFCEETKDWPDESKFRYVIEQFWSVKHFIENRPKEIVDKLIKYIREGRVELTALFGNQTTELCGHEELIRLMYPSFDLKRKYGIKICSAGLNDIPGLSWGLATVLPGAGVKYFTAGIPAWYFRRNEKRVHPFWDERKVLPLDIPGVFRWEGIDGAQVLFWYNMHGVGELYLWNYSEALSEITNTLSLLEEQNYPFNFVLYTVRGGMRDNAPPSLRLSRIIREWNDKWAYPRLRTATYSDFFEQLEKYRDTLPVFRGELPNTDYTVGATCTAKETGINRNTHDQLGSAEKFATMAAVVSEYLYPSEKINYAYINTFYYDLHVHGGILRIIGPAQDGGLSEKKGFAYRAAALSHDILSKSLNRIVDEIELKDSGCHIVEFNPLSKKRTDVVRVPFSAHLPCGQRMYNIEMEHPYLLPVQP
;
A
#
# COMPACT_ATOMS: atom_id res chain seq x y z
N MET A 1 -54.26 -43.12 9.31
CA MET A 1 -54.13 -41.66 9.36
C MET A 1 -52.65 -41.33 9.32
N SER A 2 -52.14 -40.94 8.15
CA SER A 2 -50.78 -40.46 7.97
C SER A 2 -50.60 -39.22 8.84
N GLY A 3 -49.69 -39.29 9.83
CA GLY A 3 -49.37 -38.14 10.66
C GLY A 3 -48.95 -36.98 9.78
N ILE A 4 -49.62 -35.84 9.93
CA ILE A 4 -49.22 -34.60 9.27
C ILE A 4 -47.85 -34.25 9.87
N ASN A 5 -46.81 -34.21 9.03
CA ASN A 5 -45.49 -33.77 9.46
C ASN A 5 -45.60 -32.30 9.86
N THR A 6 -45.25 -32.00 11.12
CA THR A 6 -45.45 -30.66 11.69
C THR A 6 -44.26 -29.74 11.42
N LEU A 7 -43.08 -30.31 11.15
CA LEU A 7 -41.86 -29.59 10.81
C LEU A 7 -41.35 -29.94 9.42
N ASN A 8 -40.93 -28.93 8.65
CA ASN A 8 -40.37 -29.11 7.30
C ASN A 8 -39.06 -28.33 7.11
N ILE A 9 -38.07 -28.93 6.44
CA ILE A 9 -36.80 -28.29 6.09
C ILE A 9 -36.99 -27.51 4.78
N LYS A 10 -36.98 -26.18 4.86
CA LYS A 10 -37.12 -25.31 3.68
C LYS A 10 -35.80 -25.14 2.97
N ILE A 11 -34.79 -24.65 3.67
CA ILE A 11 -33.50 -24.23 3.11
C ILE A 11 -32.37 -24.81 3.95
N ILE A 12 -31.31 -25.26 3.28
CA ILE A 12 -30.04 -25.67 3.89
C ILE A 12 -28.95 -24.85 3.21
N GLU A 13 -28.37 -23.91 3.94
CA GLU A 13 -27.32 -22.99 3.47
C GLU A 13 -26.01 -23.31 4.19
N PRO A 14 -25.07 -24.05 3.55
CA PRO A 14 -23.73 -24.21 4.07
C PRO A 14 -23.06 -22.83 4.20
N THR A 15 -22.44 -22.56 5.35
CA THR A 15 -21.72 -21.30 5.56
C THR A 15 -20.21 -21.51 5.45
N VAL A 16 -19.46 -20.41 5.33
CA VAL A 16 -17.99 -20.39 5.37
C VAL A 16 -17.40 -20.62 6.78
N PHE A 17 -18.25 -20.72 7.81
CA PHE A 17 -17.82 -20.82 9.20
C PHE A 17 -17.60 -22.26 9.64
N PHE A 18 -16.56 -22.44 10.45
CA PHE A 18 -16.27 -23.70 11.13
C PHE A 18 -15.99 -23.45 12.60
N ILE A 19 -16.36 -24.41 13.44
CA ILE A 19 -16.03 -24.44 14.87
C ILE A 19 -15.24 -25.70 15.19
N LYS A 20 -14.44 -25.64 16.28
CA LYS A 20 -13.73 -26.80 16.81
C LYS A 20 -14.44 -27.30 18.06
N GLU A 21 -14.90 -28.55 18.05
CA GLU A 21 -15.52 -29.22 19.19
C GLU A 21 -14.83 -30.57 19.46
N LYS A 22 -14.24 -30.74 20.65
CA LYS A 22 -13.55 -31.99 21.05
C LYS A 22 -12.59 -32.53 19.97
N GLU A 23 -11.72 -31.65 19.46
CA GLU A 23 -10.76 -31.92 18.38
C GLU A 23 -11.36 -32.22 16.98
N LYS A 24 -12.68 -32.14 16.80
CA LYS A 24 -13.33 -32.26 15.50
C LYS A 24 -13.67 -30.89 14.93
N LEU A 25 -13.44 -30.71 13.64
CA LEU A 25 -13.86 -29.54 12.90
C LEU A 25 -15.28 -29.76 12.38
N LEU A 26 -16.16 -28.80 12.64
CA LEU A 26 -17.56 -28.84 12.23
C LEU A 26 -17.88 -27.59 11.42
N GLN A 27 -18.39 -27.78 10.21
CA GLN A 27 -18.93 -26.71 9.38
C GLN A 27 -20.29 -26.26 9.93
N VAL A 28 -20.49 -24.95 10.00
CA VAL A 28 -21.75 -24.34 10.42
C VAL A 28 -22.68 -24.23 9.21
N VAL A 29 -23.95 -24.57 9.42
CA VAL A 29 -25.00 -24.55 8.41
C VAL A 29 -26.17 -23.80 8.96
N ASP A 30 -26.64 -22.80 8.22
CA ASP A 30 -27.89 -22.13 8.52
C ASP A 30 -29.03 -22.89 7.83
N MET A 31 -30.01 -23.33 8.63
CA MET A 31 -31.14 -24.14 8.15
C MET A 31 -32.45 -23.43 8.47
N SER A 32 -33.27 -23.17 7.44
CA SER A 32 -34.64 -22.68 7.62
C SER A 32 -35.59 -23.84 7.85
N ILE A 33 -36.30 -23.81 8.97
CA ILE A 33 -37.31 -24.80 9.35
C ILE A 33 -38.65 -24.09 9.47
N GLU A 34 -39.68 -24.65 8.84
CA GLU A 34 -41.07 -24.23 9.03
C GLU A 34 -41.74 -25.16 10.04
N ASN A 35 -42.37 -24.59 11.06
CA ASN A 35 -43.27 -25.29 11.97
C ASN A 35 -44.71 -24.82 11.75
N ALA A 36 -45.59 -25.75 11.37
CA ALA A 36 -47.01 -25.45 11.13
C ALA A 36 -47.84 -25.38 12.43
N GLU A 37 -47.30 -25.89 13.54
CA GLU A 37 -48.02 -26.07 14.81
C GLU A 37 -47.38 -25.30 15.97
N GLU A 38 -47.79 -25.61 17.19
CA GLU A 38 -47.25 -25.00 18.41
C GLU A 38 -45.74 -25.24 18.57
N PRO A 39 -45.03 -24.37 19.32
CA PRO A 39 -43.60 -24.51 19.53
C PRO A 39 -43.21 -25.86 20.15
N LEU A 40 -42.27 -26.56 19.53
CA LEU A 40 -41.85 -27.89 19.98
C LEU A 40 -40.34 -28.09 19.85
N LYS A 41 -39.79 -29.03 20.63
CA LYS A 41 -38.36 -29.35 20.62
C LYS A 41 -38.01 -30.22 19.43
N ALA A 42 -36.92 -29.89 18.74
CA ALA A 42 -36.46 -30.63 17.59
C ALA A 42 -34.97 -30.99 17.71
N GLY A 43 -34.52 -31.91 16.86
CA GLY A 43 -33.12 -32.20 16.64
C GLY A 43 -32.88 -32.47 15.16
N VAL A 44 -31.67 -32.25 14.70
CA VAL A 44 -31.27 -32.53 13.32
C VAL A 44 -30.15 -33.54 13.36
N GLU A 45 -30.38 -34.66 12.72
CA GLU A 45 -29.36 -35.65 12.46
C GLU A 45 -28.82 -35.46 11.05
N VAL A 46 -27.51 -35.25 10.95
CA VAL A 46 -26.79 -35.15 9.69
C VAL A 46 -25.98 -36.42 9.50
N ASN A 47 -26.22 -37.11 8.40
CA ASN A 47 -25.41 -38.22 7.91
C ASN A 47 -24.64 -37.74 6.68
N ILE A 48 -23.31 -37.72 6.75
CA ILE A 48 -22.44 -37.29 5.66
C ILE A 48 -21.23 -38.22 5.58
N SER A 49 -20.97 -38.79 4.40
CA SER A 49 -19.98 -39.85 4.24
C SER A 49 -20.21 -40.98 5.28
N SER A 50 -19.19 -41.40 6.03
CA SER A 50 -19.28 -42.38 7.12
C SER A 50 -19.51 -41.75 8.51
N GLN A 51 -19.86 -40.46 8.57
CA GLN A 51 -20.02 -39.71 9.81
C GLN A 51 -21.48 -39.36 10.09
N ARG A 52 -21.85 -39.43 11.37
CA ARG A 52 -23.18 -39.09 11.87
C ARG A 52 -23.07 -38.07 12.99
N ARG A 53 -23.84 -36.99 12.94
CA ARG A 53 -23.91 -35.95 13.98
C ARG A 53 -25.35 -35.58 14.26
N CYS A 54 -25.72 -35.56 15.54
CA CYS A 54 -27.02 -35.03 15.98
C CYS A 54 -26.82 -33.65 16.62
N THR A 55 -27.57 -32.66 16.20
CA THR A 55 -27.62 -31.31 16.78
C THR A 55 -29.00 -31.09 17.37
N ASN A 56 -29.10 -30.68 18.63
CA ASN A 56 -30.40 -30.36 19.24
C ASN A 56 -30.79 -28.92 18.89
N ILE A 57 -32.03 -28.73 18.45
CA ILE A 57 -32.64 -27.43 18.17
C ILE A 57 -33.70 -27.22 19.27
N ASP A 58 -33.33 -26.47 20.33
CA ASP A 58 -34.07 -26.41 21.59
C ASP A 58 -35.59 -26.24 21.43
N ILE A 59 -36.04 -25.13 20.85
CA ILE A 59 -37.47 -24.88 20.58
C ILE A 59 -37.61 -24.29 19.18
N VAL A 60 -38.36 -24.98 18.31
CA VAL A 60 -38.76 -24.46 17.00
C VAL A 60 -40.10 -23.76 17.15
N LYS A 61 -40.11 -22.42 17.06
CA LYS A 61 -41.35 -21.63 17.16
C LYS A 61 -42.24 -21.85 15.94
N GLN A 62 -43.55 -21.62 16.10
CA GLN A 62 -44.49 -21.62 14.98
C GLN A 62 -44.07 -20.61 13.89
N GLY A 63 -44.20 -21.00 12.63
CA GLY A 63 -43.74 -20.25 11.46
C GLY A 63 -42.34 -20.67 10.99
N GLU A 64 -41.73 -19.86 10.14
CA GLU A 64 -40.38 -20.10 9.64
C GLU A 64 -39.33 -19.50 10.59
N GLY A 65 -38.31 -20.29 10.94
CA GLY A 65 -37.16 -19.84 11.72
C GLY A 65 -35.86 -20.35 11.14
N LYS A 66 -34.78 -19.58 11.36
CA LYS A 66 -33.40 -19.98 11.01
C LYS A 66 -32.70 -20.57 12.23
N TYR A 67 -32.09 -21.73 12.04
CA TYR A 67 -31.40 -22.48 13.10
C TYR A 67 -30.02 -22.93 12.62
N ARG A 68 -29.04 -22.93 13.52
CA ARG A 68 -27.69 -23.40 13.23
C ARG A 68 -27.55 -24.89 13.48
N VAL A 69 -27.03 -25.59 12.48
CA VAL A 69 -26.72 -27.02 12.52
C VAL A 69 -25.24 -27.20 12.22
N TYR A 70 -24.65 -28.27 12.74
CA TYR A 70 -23.23 -28.55 12.58
C TYR A 70 -23.02 -29.84 11.79
N VAL A 71 -22.21 -29.75 10.74
CA VAL A 71 -21.89 -30.86 9.84
C VAL A 71 -20.40 -31.18 10.01
N PRO A 72 -20.02 -32.45 10.20
CA PRO A 72 -18.61 -32.83 10.20
C PRO A 72 -17.90 -32.36 8.93
N ASP A 73 -16.70 -31.78 9.09
CA ASP A 73 -15.89 -31.37 7.95
C ASP A 73 -15.54 -32.57 7.04
N VAL A 74 -15.58 -32.35 5.72
CA VAL A 74 -15.29 -33.35 4.69
C VAL A 74 -14.43 -32.72 3.60
N GLY A 75 -13.39 -33.44 3.17
CA GLY A 75 -12.44 -32.93 2.18
C GLY A 75 -12.83 -33.12 0.72
N GLU A 76 -13.86 -33.92 0.43
CA GLU A 76 -14.28 -34.26 -0.94
C GLU A 76 -15.78 -34.05 -1.15
N PRO A 77 -16.22 -33.67 -2.37
CA PRO A 77 -17.64 -33.61 -2.71
C PRO A 77 -18.38 -34.93 -2.41
N THR A 78 -19.49 -34.84 -1.69
CA THR A 78 -20.24 -36.01 -1.21
C THR A 78 -21.75 -35.73 -1.14
N SER A 79 -22.53 -36.63 -0.54
CA SER A 79 -23.95 -36.43 -0.27
C SER A 79 -24.18 -36.29 1.24
N ALA A 80 -24.92 -35.25 1.63
CA ALA A 80 -25.33 -35.03 3.01
C ALA A 80 -26.85 -35.23 3.14
N GLU A 81 -27.27 -36.04 4.10
CA GLU A 81 -28.68 -36.24 4.45
C GLU A 81 -28.98 -35.62 5.81
N PHE A 82 -29.94 -34.70 5.84
CA PHE A 82 -30.45 -34.02 7.01
C PHE A 82 -31.79 -34.62 7.38
N SER A 83 -31.89 -35.21 8.57
CA SER A 83 -33.11 -35.77 9.13
C SER A 83 -33.58 -34.90 10.30
N LEU A 84 -34.71 -34.24 10.13
CA LEU A 84 -35.34 -33.42 11.17
C LEU A 84 -36.18 -34.33 12.08
N LEU A 85 -35.89 -34.31 13.37
CA LEU A 85 -36.45 -35.19 14.38
C LEU A 85 -37.25 -34.36 15.39
N ALA A 86 -38.47 -34.78 15.70
CA ALA A 86 -39.26 -34.25 16.81
C ALA A 86 -39.92 -35.41 17.56
N ASN A 87 -39.89 -35.37 18.90
CA ASN A 87 -40.44 -36.42 19.77
C ASN A 87 -39.98 -37.84 19.39
N GLY A 88 -38.71 -37.99 18.97
CA GLY A 88 -38.11 -39.27 18.55
C GLY A 88 -38.57 -39.79 17.18
N LYS A 89 -39.38 -39.04 16.43
CA LYS A 89 -39.83 -39.37 15.06
C LYS A 89 -39.23 -38.43 14.04
N VAL A 90 -38.88 -38.97 12.87
CA VAL A 90 -38.45 -38.17 11.72
C VAL A 90 -39.66 -37.43 11.17
N GLN A 91 -39.59 -36.10 11.17
CA GLN A 91 -40.59 -35.21 10.59
C GLN A 91 -40.30 -34.92 9.13
N ASP A 92 -39.03 -34.79 8.76
CA ASP A 92 -38.63 -34.53 7.38
C ASP A 92 -37.22 -35.06 7.10
N ARG A 93 -36.94 -35.36 5.84
CA ARG A 93 -35.59 -35.71 5.35
C ARG A 93 -35.28 -34.97 4.07
N LYS A 94 -34.11 -34.35 4.04
CA LYS A 94 -33.59 -33.69 2.85
C LYS A 94 -32.16 -34.14 2.57
N ARG A 95 -31.92 -34.56 1.33
CA ARG A 95 -30.60 -34.94 0.84
C ARG A 95 -30.12 -33.91 -0.16
N ILE A 96 -28.89 -33.45 0.01
CA ILE A 96 -28.26 -32.47 -0.88
C ILE A 96 -26.87 -32.95 -1.31
N ALA A 97 -26.42 -32.46 -2.48
CA ALA A 97 -25.02 -32.55 -2.86
C ALA A 97 -24.22 -31.61 -1.95
N TRP A 98 -23.14 -32.12 -1.36
CA TRP A 98 -22.29 -31.39 -0.43
C TRP A 98 -20.96 -31.08 -1.08
N LYS A 99 -20.58 -29.80 -1.10
CA LYS A 99 -19.27 -29.34 -1.56
C LYS A 99 -18.45 -28.88 -0.35
N PRO A 100 -17.24 -29.41 -0.14
CA PRO A 100 -16.31 -28.92 0.88
C PRO A 100 -16.14 -27.40 0.78
N GLN A 101 -16.16 -26.72 1.92
CA GLN A 101 -15.82 -25.30 1.97
C GLN A 101 -14.33 -25.12 2.26
N LYS A 102 -13.78 -23.98 1.87
CA LYS A 102 -12.37 -23.69 2.14
C LYS A 102 -12.15 -23.35 3.60
N HIS A 103 -11.02 -23.82 4.11
CA HIS A 103 -10.45 -23.37 5.37
C HIS A 103 -9.75 -22.03 5.18
N TRP A 104 -10.54 -20.96 5.19
CA TRP A 104 -10.12 -19.60 4.86
C TRP A 104 -9.14 -18.99 5.88
N GLN A 105 -8.03 -18.45 5.39
CA GLN A 105 -7.08 -17.63 6.16
C GLN A 105 -7.14 -16.18 5.67
N VAL A 106 -7.63 -15.27 6.50
CA VAL A 106 -7.82 -13.86 6.13
C VAL A 106 -6.73 -13.02 6.77
N TYR A 107 -5.84 -12.49 5.94
CA TYR A 107 -4.78 -11.57 6.33
C TYR A 107 -5.34 -10.15 6.27
N LEU A 108 -5.20 -9.41 7.37
CA LEU A 108 -5.72 -8.05 7.51
C LEU A 108 -4.54 -7.11 7.75
N ALA A 109 -4.15 -6.39 6.69
CA ALA A 109 -3.08 -5.40 6.75
C ALA A 109 -3.63 -4.05 7.21
N HIS A 110 -3.37 -3.71 8.47
CA HIS A 110 -3.72 -2.39 8.97
C HIS A 110 -2.75 -1.34 8.45
N TYR A 111 -3.28 -0.32 7.80
CA TYR A 111 -2.49 0.76 7.21
C TYR A 111 -3.29 2.07 7.21
N SER A 112 -2.67 3.12 6.71
CA SER A 112 -3.30 4.39 6.37
C SER A 112 -2.89 4.78 4.96
N HIS A 113 -3.80 5.39 4.20
CA HIS A 113 -3.45 5.98 2.90
C HIS A 113 -2.80 7.34 3.13
N HIS A 114 -1.61 7.53 2.57
CA HIS A 114 -0.68 8.62 2.83
C HIS A 114 -0.83 9.72 1.79
N ASP A 115 -1.55 10.78 2.19
CA ASP A 115 -1.80 11.95 1.36
C ASP A 115 -1.24 13.20 1.99
N LEU A 116 -0.03 13.56 1.55
CA LEU A 116 0.59 14.79 2.01
C LEU A 116 -0.16 16.00 1.43
N GLY A 117 -0.84 16.74 2.30
CA GLY A 117 -1.55 17.97 1.93
C GLY A 117 -3.02 17.78 1.56
N TYR A 118 -3.62 16.59 1.76
CA TYR A 118 -5.03 16.35 1.46
C TYR A 118 -5.95 16.64 2.65
N THR A 119 -5.67 16.02 3.80
CA THR A 119 -6.52 16.16 4.99
C THR A 119 -6.27 17.44 5.75
N ASP A 120 -5.06 17.99 5.67
CA ASP A 120 -4.63 19.25 6.26
C ASP A 120 -3.42 19.80 5.48
N LEU A 121 -2.83 20.92 5.89
CA LEU A 121 -1.57 21.42 5.34
C LEU A 121 -0.47 20.34 5.41
N PRO A 122 0.42 20.23 4.40
CA PRO A 122 1.51 19.25 4.42
C PRO A 122 2.31 19.24 5.72
N THR A 123 2.63 20.42 6.26
CA THR A 123 3.36 20.55 7.54
C THR A 123 2.57 20.08 8.77
N ASP A 124 1.24 20.18 8.77
CA ASP A 124 0.39 19.67 9.85
C ASP A 124 0.21 18.16 9.74
N VAL A 125 0.02 17.62 8.53
CA VAL A 125 -0.04 16.17 8.30
C VAL A 125 1.23 15.48 8.79
N LEU A 126 2.42 16.03 8.49
CA LEU A 126 3.70 15.48 8.99
C LEU A 126 3.74 15.39 10.52
N ARG A 127 3.25 16.42 11.22
CA ARG A 127 3.16 16.46 12.69
C ARG A 127 2.10 15.50 13.23
N GLU A 128 0.98 15.33 12.52
CA GLU A 128 -0.05 14.36 12.87
C GLU A 128 0.51 12.92 12.87
N TYR A 129 1.30 12.58 11.84
CA TYR A 129 1.95 11.28 11.75
C TYR A 129 2.93 11.01 12.90
N ASP A 130 3.57 12.04 13.47
CA ASP A 130 4.41 11.85 14.64
C ASP A 130 3.61 11.29 15.83
N GLY A 131 2.37 11.75 16.02
CA GLY A 131 1.44 11.22 17.02
C GLY A 131 0.95 9.82 16.68
N PHE A 132 0.67 9.54 15.40
CA PHE A 132 0.27 8.21 14.96
C PHE A 132 1.35 7.16 15.20
N TYR A 133 2.62 7.50 14.99
CA TYR A 133 3.71 6.59 15.31
C TYR A 133 3.82 6.31 16.81
N ASP A 134 3.58 7.29 17.68
CA ASP A 134 3.52 7.04 19.13
C ASP A 134 2.40 6.04 19.48
N GLU A 135 1.23 6.16 18.84
CA GLU A 135 0.14 5.21 19.02
C GLU A 135 0.46 3.82 18.48
N ILE A 136 1.08 3.72 17.30
CA ILE A 136 1.56 2.45 16.72
C ILE A 136 2.50 1.75 17.69
N LEU A 137 3.48 2.47 18.24
CA LEU A 137 4.44 1.92 19.21
C LEU A 137 3.75 1.47 20.50
N ARG A 138 2.79 2.25 20.98
CA ARG A 138 1.97 1.91 22.15
C ARG A 138 1.16 0.65 21.91
N PHE A 139 0.49 0.51 20.77
CA PHE A 139 -0.31 -0.67 20.42
C PHE A 139 0.55 -1.92 20.20
N CYS A 140 1.76 -1.78 19.65
CA CYS A 140 2.71 -2.88 19.57
C CYS A 140 3.06 -3.43 20.96
N GLU A 141 3.33 -2.54 21.93
CA GLU A 141 3.65 -2.89 23.31
C GLU A 141 2.44 -3.49 24.05
N GLU A 142 1.26 -2.86 23.96
CA GLU A 142 0.02 -3.32 24.61
C GLU A 142 -0.37 -4.75 24.22
N THR A 143 -0.02 -5.15 22.99
CA THR A 143 -0.39 -6.46 22.43
C THR A 143 0.75 -7.46 22.40
N LYS A 144 1.91 -7.17 23.00
CA LYS A 144 3.10 -8.04 22.91
C LYS A 144 2.86 -9.49 23.36
N ASP A 145 2.02 -9.67 24.37
CA ASP A 145 1.69 -10.96 25.00
C ASP A 145 0.38 -11.57 24.50
N TRP A 146 -0.25 -10.98 23.47
CA TRP A 146 -1.48 -11.52 22.88
C TRP A 146 -1.17 -12.70 21.95
N PRO A 147 -2.16 -13.55 21.60
CA PRO A 147 -2.01 -14.57 20.56
C PRO A 147 -1.49 -13.95 19.27
N ASP A 148 -0.55 -14.63 18.59
CA ASP A 148 0.22 -14.04 17.49
C ASP A 148 -0.65 -13.42 16.39
N GLU A 149 -1.72 -14.09 15.99
CA GLU A 149 -2.66 -13.62 14.96
C GLU A 149 -3.37 -12.31 15.33
N SER A 150 -3.49 -12.01 16.63
CA SER A 150 -4.18 -10.82 17.15
C SER A 150 -3.23 -9.70 17.58
N LYS A 151 -1.92 -9.95 17.57
CA LYS A 151 -0.89 -8.94 17.88
C LYS A 151 -1.04 -7.76 16.92
N PHE A 152 -0.88 -6.52 17.40
CA PHE A 152 -0.97 -5.35 16.52
C PHE A 152 0.13 -5.37 15.47
N ARG A 153 -0.23 -5.35 14.18
CA ARG A 153 0.72 -5.18 13.07
C ARG A 153 0.29 -3.99 12.23
N TYR A 154 1.26 -3.26 11.68
CA TYR A 154 0.98 -2.06 10.89
C TYR A 154 1.86 -1.99 9.66
N VAL A 155 1.30 -1.58 8.53
CA VAL A 155 2.04 -1.27 7.31
C VAL A 155 2.11 0.24 7.17
N ILE A 156 3.32 0.76 7.11
CA ILE A 156 3.60 2.14 6.75
C ILE A 156 3.62 2.22 5.22
N GLU A 157 2.67 2.96 4.65
CA GLU A 157 2.48 2.98 3.19
C GLU A 157 3.62 3.68 2.46
N GLN A 158 4.15 4.79 3.00
CA GLN A 158 5.15 5.62 2.32
C GLN A 158 6.20 6.22 3.27
N PHE A 159 7.45 6.32 2.82
CA PHE A 159 8.60 6.70 3.65
C PHE A 159 8.60 8.15 4.16
N TRP A 160 7.98 9.11 3.45
CA TRP A 160 8.02 10.54 3.84
C TRP A 160 7.61 10.79 5.31
N SER A 161 6.67 9.99 5.80
CA SER A 161 6.15 10.04 7.17
C SER A 161 7.20 9.57 8.19
N VAL A 162 7.88 8.45 7.92
CA VAL A 162 8.98 7.94 8.74
C VAL A 162 10.17 8.87 8.73
N LYS A 163 10.47 9.50 7.58
CA LYS A 163 11.54 10.48 7.47
C LYS A 163 11.35 11.59 8.50
N HIS A 164 10.17 12.22 8.51
CA HIS A 164 9.86 13.30 9.44
C HIS A 164 9.93 12.83 10.89
N PHE A 165 9.38 11.65 11.20
CA PHE A 165 9.43 11.07 12.54
C PHE A 165 10.87 10.88 13.03
N ILE A 166 11.75 10.32 12.20
CA ILE A 166 13.14 10.04 12.59
C ILE A 166 13.96 11.32 12.78
N GLU A 167 13.66 12.37 12.00
CA GLU A 167 14.36 13.66 12.09
C GLU A 167 13.93 14.49 13.30
N ASN A 168 12.69 14.32 13.79
CA ASN A 168 12.10 15.19 14.81
C ASN A 168 11.86 14.50 16.18
N ARG A 169 12.04 13.19 16.28
CA ARG A 169 11.78 12.44 17.53
C ARG A 169 13.04 12.00 18.25
N PRO A 170 13.00 11.86 19.60
CA PRO A 170 14.12 11.38 20.38
C PRO A 170 14.61 10.01 19.90
N LYS A 171 15.93 9.79 19.97
CA LYS A 171 16.59 8.57 19.48
C LYS A 171 15.98 7.31 20.10
N GLU A 172 15.61 7.34 21.37
CA GLU A 172 15.03 6.20 22.10
C GLU A 172 13.69 5.76 21.53
N ILE A 173 12.89 6.72 21.03
CA ILE A 173 11.60 6.45 20.40
C ILE A 173 11.80 5.93 18.98
N VAL A 174 12.75 6.51 18.24
CA VAL A 174 13.15 6.02 16.91
C VAL A 174 13.66 4.58 16.99
N ASP A 175 14.51 4.27 17.97
CA ASP A 175 15.04 2.91 18.18
C ASP A 175 13.92 1.90 18.46
N LYS A 176 12.84 2.31 19.15
CA LYS A 176 11.65 1.46 19.35
C LYS A 176 10.92 1.17 18.05
N LEU A 177 10.74 2.17 17.18
CA LEU A 177 10.17 1.95 15.84
C LEU A 177 11.03 0.97 15.04
N ILE A 178 12.35 1.20 14.99
CA ILE A 178 13.29 0.31 14.31
C ILE A 178 13.23 -1.11 14.86
N LYS A 179 13.12 -1.29 16.19
CA LYS A 179 12.93 -2.61 16.82
C LYS A 179 11.69 -3.32 16.24
N TYR A 180 10.53 -2.67 16.26
CA TYR A 180 9.29 -3.28 15.77
C TYR A 180 9.30 -3.52 14.25
N ILE A 181 10.08 -2.74 13.49
CA ILE A 181 10.33 -3.01 12.07
C ILE A 181 11.15 -4.30 11.89
N ARG A 182 12.23 -4.47 12.67
CA ARG A 182 13.06 -5.70 12.62
C ARG A 182 12.28 -6.94 13.04
N GLU A 183 11.37 -6.81 14.00
CA GLU A 183 10.49 -7.89 14.46
C GLU A 183 9.36 -8.24 13.47
N GLY A 184 9.17 -7.45 12.40
CA GLY A 184 8.06 -7.64 11.45
C GLY A 184 6.68 -7.25 12.03
N ARG A 185 6.65 -6.52 13.15
CA ARG A 185 5.40 -5.96 13.72
C ARG A 185 4.97 -4.71 12.95
N VAL A 186 5.94 -3.96 12.43
CA VAL A 186 5.70 -2.81 11.56
C VAL A 186 6.44 -3.05 10.25
N GLU A 187 5.76 -2.94 9.11
CA GLU A 187 6.42 -3.04 7.81
C GLU A 187 6.55 -1.65 7.19
N LEU A 188 7.75 -1.33 6.72
CA LEU A 188 8.04 -0.13 5.94
C LEU A 188 8.20 -0.52 4.47
N THR A 189 7.35 0.04 3.62
CA THR A 189 7.44 -0.11 2.17
C THR A 189 8.61 0.71 1.59
N ALA A 190 9.01 0.39 0.36
CA ALA A 190 10.22 0.95 -0.24
C ALA A 190 10.09 2.39 -0.77
N LEU A 191 8.90 2.82 -1.21
CA LEU A 191 8.73 4.06 -1.95
C LEU A 191 8.71 5.29 -1.03
N PHE A 192 9.19 6.42 -1.55
CA PHE A 192 9.17 7.67 -0.80
C PHE A 192 7.74 8.16 -0.50
N GLY A 193 6.85 8.02 -1.49
CA GLY A 193 5.53 8.61 -1.52
C GLY A 193 4.65 8.02 -2.62
N ASN A 194 3.35 8.31 -2.54
CA ASN A 194 2.37 7.97 -3.58
C ASN A 194 2.57 8.93 -4.78
N GLN A 195 3.46 8.56 -5.70
CA GLN A 195 3.83 9.36 -6.87
C GLN A 195 2.89 9.11 -8.05
N THR A 196 2.59 10.15 -8.83
CA THR A 196 2.08 9.96 -10.20
C THR A 196 3.25 9.53 -11.09
N THR A 197 3.49 8.22 -11.16
CA THR A 197 4.76 7.65 -11.66
C THR A 197 5.09 7.99 -13.11
N GLU A 198 4.10 8.35 -13.92
CA GLU A 198 4.25 8.79 -15.31
C GLU A 198 4.91 10.19 -15.43
N LEU A 199 4.94 10.96 -14.33
CA LEU A 199 5.61 12.26 -14.26
C LEU A 199 7.07 12.13 -13.81
N CYS A 200 7.43 11.00 -13.19
CA CYS A 200 8.78 10.75 -12.73
C CYS A 200 9.71 10.40 -13.92
N GLY A 201 10.94 10.92 -13.88
CA GLY A 201 12.00 10.43 -14.76
C GLY A 201 12.49 9.04 -14.33
N HIS A 202 13.28 8.39 -15.20
CA HIS A 202 13.80 7.06 -14.90
C HIS A 202 14.71 7.04 -13.66
N GLU A 203 15.56 8.06 -13.51
CA GLU A 203 16.43 8.19 -12.34
C GLU A 203 15.61 8.48 -11.08
N GLU A 204 14.56 9.31 -11.18
CA GLU A 204 13.67 9.62 -10.08
C GLU A 204 12.99 8.36 -9.54
N LEU A 205 12.47 7.49 -10.42
CA LEU A 205 11.88 6.21 -10.00
C LEU A 205 12.85 5.36 -9.18
N ILE A 206 14.13 5.36 -9.53
CA ILE A 206 15.20 4.66 -8.77
C ILE A 206 15.43 5.37 -7.43
N ARG A 207 15.55 6.70 -7.46
CA ARG A 207 15.86 7.54 -6.29
C ARG A 207 14.73 7.59 -5.27
N LEU A 208 13.48 7.31 -5.66
CA LEU A 208 12.35 7.18 -4.72
C LEU A 208 12.61 6.17 -3.60
N MET A 209 13.46 5.16 -3.84
CA MET A 209 13.79 4.14 -2.84
C MET A 209 15.05 4.47 -2.03
N TYR A 210 15.86 5.45 -2.44
CA TYR A 210 17.10 5.76 -1.74
C TYR A 210 16.90 6.08 -0.26
N PRO A 211 15.92 6.92 0.13
CA PRO A 211 15.72 7.28 1.53
C PRO A 211 15.38 6.07 2.42
N SER A 212 14.51 5.18 1.94
CA SER A 212 14.14 3.97 2.68
C SER A 212 15.31 2.98 2.74
N PHE A 213 16.10 2.87 1.66
CA PHE A 213 17.28 2.02 1.62
C PHE A 213 18.48 2.57 2.41
N ASP A 214 18.58 3.89 2.60
CA ASP A 214 19.51 4.48 3.57
C ASP A 214 19.16 4.03 4.98
N LEU A 215 17.87 4.03 5.33
CA LEU A 215 17.39 3.51 6.60
C LEU A 215 17.67 2.00 6.73
N LYS A 216 17.44 1.23 5.65
CA LYS A 216 17.79 -0.18 5.52
C LYS A 216 19.25 -0.45 5.85
N ARG A 217 20.17 0.30 5.25
CA ARG A 217 21.62 0.17 5.49
C ARG A 217 22.00 0.59 6.91
N LYS A 218 21.48 1.72 7.39
CA LYS A 218 21.80 2.28 8.70
C LYS A 218 21.37 1.38 9.86
N TYR A 219 20.19 0.76 9.75
CA TYR A 219 19.59 -0.01 10.83
C TYR A 219 19.46 -1.51 10.53
N GLY A 220 19.88 -2.01 9.38
CA GLY A 220 19.76 -3.44 9.04
C GLY A 220 18.32 -3.94 9.05
N ILE A 221 17.35 -3.09 8.70
CA ILE A 221 15.93 -3.48 8.56
C ILE A 221 15.71 -4.19 7.22
N LYS A 222 14.59 -4.92 7.09
CA LYS A 222 14.16 -5.53 5.81
C LYS A 222 13.25 -4.53 5.07
N ILE A 223 13.50 -4.37 3.78
CA ILE A 223 12.59 -3.69 2.83
C ILE A 223 12.50 -4.60 1.62
N CYS A 224 11.32 -5.17 1.41
CA CYS A 224 11.05 -6.11 0.31
C CYS A 224 9.69 -5.91 -0.37
N SER A 225 8.85 -5.01 0.15
CA SER A 225 7.58 -4.63 -0.45
C SER A 225 7.58 -3.14 -0.83
N ALA A 226 6.78 -2.81 -1.82
CA ALA A 226 6.37 -1.46 -2.17
C ALA A 226 4.86 -1.43 -2.37
N GLY A 227 4.24 -0.28 -2.26
CA GLY A 227 2.84 -0.14 -2.62
C GLY A 227 2.47 1.26 -3.06
N LEU A 228 1.41 1.33 -3.87
CA LEU A 228 0.77 2.56 -4.33
C LEU A 228 -0.74 2.32 -4.31
N ASN A 229 -1.45 2.98 -3.41
CA ASN A 229 -2.92 2.96 -3.38
C ASN A 229 -3.45 4.30 -3.85
N ASP A 230 -4.70 4.31 -4.32
CA ASP A 230 -5.38 5.47 -4.91
C ASP A 230 -4.66 6.10 -6.10
N ILE A 231 -3.85 5.33 -6.84
CA ILE A 231 -3.21 5.82 -8.07
C ILE A 231 -3.83 5.08 -9.26
N PRO A 232 -4.51 5.77 -10.19
CA PRO A 232 -5.23 5.13 -11.29
C PRO A 232 -4.35 4.56 -12.41
N GLY A 233 -3.02 4.63 -12.26
CA GLY A 233 -2.08 4.02 -13.19
C GLY A 233 -0.69 3.87 -12.60
N LEU A 234 0.09 3.02 -13.25
CA LEU A 234 1.44 2.65 -12.85
C LEU A 234 2.31 2.49 -14.10
N SER A 235 3.35 3.32 -14.19
CA SER A 235 4.35 3.25 -15.25
C SER A 235 5.06 1.90 -15.26
N TRP A 236 5.31 1.35 -16.46
CA TRP A 236 5.94 0.03 -16.61
C TRP A 236 7.37 -0.05 -16.03
N GLY A 237 8.07 1.09 -15.95
CA GLY A 237 9.41 1.17 -15.38
C GLY A 237 9.52 0.66 -13.95
N LEU A 238 8.44 0.75 -13.15
CA LEU A 238 8.41 0.21 -11.79
C LEU A 238 8.64 -1.31 -11.75
N ALA A 239 8.15 -2.05 -12.75
CA ALA A 239 8.34 -3.50 -12.84
C ALA A 239 9.82 -3.90 -13.01
N THR A 240 10.66 -2.99 -13.46
CA THR A 240 12.12 -3.18 -13.56
C THR A 240 12.83 -2.61 -12.33
N VAL A 241 12.49 -1.39 -11.92
CA VAL A 241 13.20 -0.66 -10.86
C VAL A 241 13.04 -1.33 -9.49
N LEU A 242 11.83 -1.80 -9.16
CA LEU A 242 11.55 -2.46 -7.87
C LEU A 242 12.41 -3.73 -7.68
N PRO A 243 12.36 -4.75 -8.57
CA PRO A 243 13.20 -5.94 -8.42
C PRO A 243 14.70 -5.63 -8.55
N GLY A 244 15.09 -4.62 -9.35
CA GLY A 244 16.47 -4.15 -9.43
C GLY A 244 17.03 -3.66 -8.09
N ALA A 245 16.18 -3.08 -7.23
CA ALA A 245 16.54 -2.72 -5.85
C ALA A 245 16.35 -3.87 -4.83
N GLY A 246 15.93 -5.05 -5.28
CA GLY A 246 15.63 -6.19 -4.42
C GLY A 246 14.26 -6.14 -3.73
N VAL A 247 13.35 -5.28 -4.21
CA VAL A 247 11.93 -5.28 -3.79
C VAL A 247 11.19 -6.34 -4.59
N LYS A 248 10.63 -7.34 -3.90
CA LYS A 248 10.04 -8.54 -4.51
C LYS A 248 8.52 -8.47 -4.63
N TYR A 249 7.90 -7.63 -3.80
CA TYR A 249 6.46 -7.57 -3.64
C TYR A 249 5.96 -6.17 -3.92
N PHE A 250 4.87 -6.08 -4.67
CA PHE A 250 4.23 -4.82 -4.98
C PHE A 250 2.73 -4.94 -4.78
N THR A 251 2.16 -4.02 -4.03
CA THR A 251 0.73 -4.01 -3.73
C THR A 251 0.10 -2.71 -4.21
N ALA A 252 -0.96 -2.81 -4.98
CA ALA A 252 -1.60 -1.63 -5.55
C ALA A 252 -3.11 -1.65 -5.39
N GLY A 253 -3.63 -0.52 -4.91
CA GLY A 253 -5.06 -0.25 -4.83
C GLY A 253 -5.46 0.71 -5.92
N ILE A 254 -5.67 0.19 -7.14
CA ILE A 254 -6.12 1.02 -8.26
C ILE A 254 -7.59 1.41 -7.99
N PRO A 255 -7.95 2.70 -8.02
CA PRO A 255 -9.26 3.19 -7.63
C PRO A 255 -10.35 2.77 -8.62
N ALA A 256 -10.91 1.57 -8.40
CA ALA A 256 -11.85 0.96 -9.32
C ALA A 256 -13.24 1.65 -9.35
N TRP A 257 -13.53 2.55 -8.41
CA TRP A 257 -14.81 3.27 -8.36
C TRP A 257 -14.96 4.30 -9.49
N TYR A 258 -13.87 4.89 -10.00
CA TYR A 258 -13.91 5.77 -11.18
C TYR A 258 -14.48 5.06 -12.41
N PHE A 259 -14.25 3.75 -12.48
CA PHE A 259 -14.65 2.87 -13.57
C PHE A 259 -16.02 2.23 -13.36
N ARG A 260 -16.72 2.61 -12.27
CA ARG A 260 -18.04 2.08 -11.88
C ARG A 260 -19.01 3.24 -11.67
N ARG A 261 -19.96 3.42 -12.59
CA ARG A 261 -21.07 4.36 -12.41
C ARG A 261 -22.40 3.63 -12.63
N ASN A 262 -23.11 3.35 -11.54
CA ASN A 262 -24.26 2.45 -11.49
C ASN A 262 -23.87 1.03 -11.98
N GLU A 263 -24.74 0.36 -12.74
CA GLU A 263 -24.45 -0.93 -13.39
C GLU A 263 -23.51 -0.82 -14.60
N LYS A 264 -23.20 0.40 -15.04
CA LYS A 264 -22.33 0.62 -16.20
C LYS A 264 -20.87 0.65 -15.76
N ARG A 265 -20.12 -0.26 -16.35
CA ARG A 265 -18.67 -0.33 -16.25
C ARG A 265 -18.01 0.34 -17.43
N VAL A 266 -17.02 1.17 -17.14
CA VAL A 266 -16.04 1.61 -18.13
C VAL A 266 -14.79 0.80 -17.87
N HIS A 267 -14.22 0.15 -18.89
CA HIS A 267 -12.96 -0.57 -18.70
C HIS A 267 -11.84 0.43 -18.39
N PRO A 268 -10.96 0.17 -17.41
CA PRO A 268 -9.73 0.94 -17.27
C PRO A 268 -8.92 0.81 -18.58
N PHE A 269 -7.93 1.68 -18.78
CA PHE A 269 -7.13 1.69 -20.02
C PHE A 269 -6.25 0.43 -20.22
N TRP A 270 -6.39 -0.58 -19.37
CA TRP A 270 -5.87 -1.92 -19.55
C TRP A 270 -6.95 -2.97 -19.23
N ASP A 271 -6.88 -4.15 -19.85
CA ASP A 271 -7.85 -5.23 -19.64
C ASP A 271 -7.39 -6.16 -18.51
N GLU A 272 -7.87 -5.88 -17.29
CA GLU A 272 -7.52 -6.64 -16.08
C GLU A 272 -7.84 -8.14 -16.24
N ARG A 273 -8.89 -8.50 -17.01
CA ARG A 273 -9.34 -9.89 -17.22
C ARG A 273 -8.28 -10.80 -17.81
N LYS A 274 -7.24 -10.24 -18.43
CA LYS A 274 -6.11 -11.01 -18.96
C LYS A 274 -5.28 -11.68 -17.87
N VAL A 275 -5.28 -11.13 -16.65
CA VAL A 275 -4.42 -11.60 -15.55
C VAL A 275 -5.14 -11.70 -14.21
N LEU A 276 -6.29 -11.03 -14.05
CA LEU A 276 -7.06 -10.99 -12.82
C LEU A 276 -8.57 -11.08 -13.06
N PRO A 277 -9.31 -11.84 -12.23
CA PRO A 277 -10.75 -11.70 -12.14
C PRO A 277 -11.11 -10.31 -11.61
N LEU A 278 -12.09 -9.67 -12.23
CA LEU A 278 -12.60 -8.36 -11.80
C LEU A 278 -13.32 -8.49 -10.44
N ASP A 279 -13.34 -7.43 -9.63
CA ASP A 279 -14.16 -7.31 -8.40
C ASP A 279 -13.67 -8.10 -7.19
N ILE A 280 -12.59 -8.85 -7.35
CA ILE A 280 -11.95 -9.57 -6.27
C ILE A 280 -10.45 -9.29 -6.28
N PRO A 281 -9.78 -9.35 -5.12
CA PRO A 281 -8.34 -9.18 -5.08
C PRO A 281 -7.67 -10.35 -5.81
N GLY A 282 -6.45 -10.13 -6.29
CA GLY A 282 -5.69 -11.20 -6.92
C GLY A 282 -4.24 -10.85 -7.18
N VAL A 283 -3.52 -11.83 -7.71
CA VAL A 283 -2.06 -11.78 -7.86
C VAL A 283 -1.63 -12.14 -9.28
N PHE A 284 -0.59 -11.48 -9.76
CA PHE A 284 0.12 -11.85 -10.98
C PHE A 284 1.62 -11.50 -10.86
N ARG A 285 2.44 -12.04 -11.76
CA ARG A 285 3.83 -11.62 -11.93
C ARG A 285 3.88 -10.44 -12.89
N TRP A 286 4.31 -9.27 -12.42
CA TRP A 286 4.50 -8.12 -13.29
C TRP A 286 5.95 -8.10 -13.78
N GLU A 287 6.12 -8.28 -15.08
CA GLU A 287 7.44 -8.39 -15.72
C GLU A 287 7.81 -7.09 -16.42
N GLY A 288 8.99 -6.56 -16.08
CA GLY A 288 9.60 -5.40 -16.70
C GLY A 288 10.19 -5.71 -18.08
N ILE A 289 10.59 -4.65 -18.80
CA ILE A 289 11.16 -4.78 -20.15
C ILE A 289 12.49 -5.54 -20.18
N ASP A 290 13.19 -5.60 -19.04
CA ASP A 290 14.43 -6.33 -18.82
C ASP A 290 14.22 -7.78 -18.37
N GLY A 291 12.97 -8.24 -18.27
CA GLY A 291 12.60 -9.57 -17.80
C GLY A 291 12.63 -9.73 -16.27
N ALA A 292 12.99 -8.68 -15.52
CA ALA A 292 12.86 -8.69 -14.07
C ALA A 292 11.38 -8.73 -13.67
N GLN A 293 11.09 -9.32 -12.50
CA GLN A 293 9.71 -9.57 -12.08
C GLN A 293 9.48 -9.23 -10.61
N VAL A 294 8.31 -8.64 -10.35
CA VAL A 294 7.76 -8.42 -9.01
C VAL A 294 6.43 -9.16 -8.87
N LEU A 295 6.12 -9.69 -7.68
CA LEU A 295 4.77 -10.20 -7.40
C LEU A 295 3.84 -9.03 -7.15
N PHE A 296 2.86 -8.86 -8.02
CA PHE A 296 1.87 -7.79 -7.96
C PHE A 296 0.60 -8.32 -7.28
N TRP A 297 0.17 -7.66 -6.22
CA TRP A 297 -1.11 -7.91 -5.56
C TRP A 297 -2.06 -6.73 -5.79
N TYR A 298 -3.22 -7.02 -6.37
CA TYR A 298 -4.28 -6.06 -6.62
C TYR A 298 -5.22 -5.99 -5.41
N ASN A 299 -5.21 -4.86 -4.72
CA ASN A 299 -6.07 -4.58 -3.57
C ASN A 299 -7.43 -4.04 -4.01
N MET A 300 -8.46 -4.29 -3.22
CA MET A 300 -9.82 -3.81 -3.46
C MET A 300 -10.09 -2.37 -2.95
N HIS A 301 -9.14 -1.46 -3.18
CA HIS A 301 -9.22 -0.09 -2.68
C HIS A 301 -10.49 0.63 -3.18
N GLY A 302 -11.21 1.29 -2.25
CA GLY A 302 -12.46 2.03 -2.43
C GLY A 302 -13.71 1.30 -2.96
N VAL A 303 -13.63 0.04 -3.40
CA VAL A 303 -14.80 -0.74 -3.89
C VAL A 303 -15.07 -2.02 -3.13
N GLY A 304 -14.10 -2.54 -2.38
CA GLY A 304 -14.21 -3.77 -1.60
C GLY A 304 -13.31 -3.77 -0.37
N GLU A 305 -13.10 -2.59 0.21
CA GLU A 305 -12.38 -2.45 1.48
C GLU A 305 -13.19 -3.00 2.64
N LEU A 306 -12.48 -3.49 3.65
CA LEU A 306 -13.08 -3.89 4.92
C LEU A 306 -12.88 -2.77 5.93
N TYR A 307 -13.94 -2.42 6.66
CA TYR A 307 -13.88 -1.41 7.71
C TYR A 307 -13.80 -2.05 9.10
N LEU A 308 -14.58 -3.11 9.32
CA LEU A 308 -14.60 -3.89 10.55
C LEU A 308 -14.76 -2.97 11.80
N TRP A 309 -15.79 -2.11 11.85
CA TRP A 309 -15.95 -1.15 12.97
C TRP A 309 -16.34 -1.80 14.30
N ASN A 310 -16.96 -2.97 14.24
CA ASN A 310 -17.29 -3.80 15.39
C ASN A 310 -17.43 -5.25 14.95
N TYR A 311 -17.59 -6.15 15.92
CA TYR A 311 -17.71 -7.58 15.65
C TYR A 311 -18.89 -7.93 14.71
N SER A 312 -20.04 -7.27 14.86
CA SER A 312 -21.23 -7.55 14.05
C SER A 312 -21.03 -7.18 12.58
N GLU A 313 -20.42 -6.02 12.33
CA GLU A 313 -20.07 -5.60 10.98
C GLU A 313 -18.98 -6.47 10.39
N ALA A 314 -17.96 -6.81 11.17
CA ALA A 314 -16.93 -7.76 10.74
C ALA A 314 -17.51 -9.10 10.30
N LEU A 315 -18.54 -9.60 11.02
CA LEU A 315 -19.24 -10.83 10.65
C LEU A 315 -19.91 -10.70 9.29
N SER A 316 -20.60 -9.58 9.04
CA SER A 316 -21.26 -9.32 7.75
C SER A 316 -20.25 -9.15 6.61
N GLU A 317 -19.28 -8.24 6.77
CA GLU A 317 -18.30 -7.89 5.73
C GLU A 317 -17.46 -9.09 5.32
N ILE A 318 -16.93 -9.87 6.29
CA ILE A 318 -16.11 -11.05 5.99
C ILE A 318 -16.95 -12.13 5.33
N THR A 319 -18.18 -12.37 5.80
CA THR A 319 -19.07 -13.38 5.17
C THR A 319 -19.33 -13.03 3.71
N ASN A 320 -19.79 -11.81 3.44
CA ASN A 320 -20.12 -11.37 2.08
C ASN A 320 -18.90 -11.44 1.15
N THR A 321 -17.75 -11.04 1.67
CA THR A 321 -16.50 -11.03 0.91
C THR A 321 -16.04 -12.45 0.58
N LEU A 322 -16.04 -13.38 1.54
CA LEU A 322 -15.64 -14.76 1.30
C LEU A 322 -16.63 -15.47 0.36
N SER A 323 -17.94 -15.24 0.49
CA SER A 323 -18.93 -15.75 -0.45
C SER A 323 -18.67 -15.25 -1.88
N LEU A 324 -18.37 -13.96 -2.06
CA LEU A 324 -18.01 -13.41 -3.37
C LEU A 324 -16.76 -14.08 -3.96
N LEU A 325 -15.73 -14.32 -3.14
CA LEU A 325 -14.53 -15.03 -3.58
C LEU A 325 -14.84 -16.47 -4.03
N GLU A 326 -15.76 -17.16 -3.36
CA GLU A 326 -16.19 -18.51 -3.74
C GLU A 326 -16.99 -18.50 -5.05
N GLU A 327 -17.93 -17.57 -5.21
CA GLU A 327 -18.71 -17.38 -6.43
C GLU A 327 -17.83 -17.08 -7.65
N GLN A 328 -16.77 -16.31 -7.45
CA GLN A 328 -15.79 -15.97 -8.49
C GLN A 328 -14.68 -17.02 -8.68
N ASN A 329 -14.80 -18.20 -8.04
CA ASN A 329 -13.81 -19.29 -8.12
C ASN A 329 -12.38 -18.84 -7.77
N TYR A 330 -12.21 -17.96 -6.78
CA TYR A 330 -10.90 -17.51 -6.32
C TYR A 330 -9.99 -18.72 -6.03
N PRO A 331 -8.73 -18.75 -6.48
CA PRO A 331 -7.94 -19.99 -6.50
C PRO A 331 -7.34 -20.38 -5.14
N PHE A 332 -7.24 -19.45 -4.19
CA PHE A 332 -6.59 -19.71 -2.91
C PHE A 332 -7.61 -19.91 -1.77
N ASN A 333 -7.14 -20.48 -0.66
CA ASN A 333 -7.86 -20.50 0.62
C ASN A 333 -7.34 -19.41 1.58
N PHE A 334 -6.59 -18.44 1.08
CA PHE A 334 -6.11 -17.31 1.85
C PHE A 334 -6.18 -16.03 1.03
N VAL A 335 -6.42 -14.90 1.70
CA VAL A 335 -6.65 -13.61 1.03
C VAL A 335 -6.16 -12.47 1.93
N LEU A 336 -5.67 -11.40 1.31
CA LEU A 336 -5.25 -10.17 1.98
C LEU A 336 -6.29 -9.06 1.74
N TYR A 337 -6.72 -8.41 2.81
CA TYR A 337 -7.44 -7.15 2.75
C TYR A 337 -6.71 -6.09 3.56
N THR A 338 -6.74 -4.87 3.05
CA THR A 338 -6.26 -3.70 3.78
C THR A 338 -7.38 -3.12 4.64
N VAL A 339 -7.03 -2.63 5.83
CA VAL A 339 -8.00 -2.07 6.79
C VAL A 339 -7.48 -0.75 7.33
N ARG A 340 -8.26 0.33 7.18
CA ARG A 340 -7.95 1.66 7.73
C ARG A 340 -8.50 1.82 9.15
N GLY A 341 -7.86 2.66 9.96
CA GLY A 341 -8.32 2.90 11.34
C GLY A 341 -9.50 3.87 11.43
N GLY A 342 -9.70 4.68 10.38
CA GLY A 342 -10.68 5.74 10.22
C GLY A 342 -11.23 5.75 8.78
N MET A 343 -12.43 6.30 8.57
CA MET A 343 -13.02 6.50 7.23
C MET A 343 -12.55 7.82 6.62
N ARG A 344 -11.23 7.96 6.51
CA ARG A 344 -10.55 9.10 5.89
C ARG A 344 -9.16 8.66 5.40
N ASP A 345 -8.57 9.44 4.51
CA ASP A 345 -7.13 9.35 4.26
C ASP A 345 -6.37 9.91 5.47
N ASN A 346 -5.09 9.58 5.57
CA ASN A 346 -4.29 9.82 6.77
C ASN A 346 -5.03 9.35 8.06
N ALA A 347 -5.74 8.23 7.98
CA ALA A 347 -6.45 7.65 9.11
C ALA A 347 -5.49 7.34 10.28
N PRO A 348 -5.91 7.61 11.53
CA PRO A 348 -5.14 7.22 12.70
C PRO A 348 -5.05 5.68 12.81
N PRO A 349 -4.00 5.15 13.44
CA PRO A 349 -3.93 3.73 13.77
C PRO A 349 -5.04 3.35 14.77
N SER A 350 -5.43 2.08 14.79
CA SER A 350 -6.47 1.60 15.70
C SER A 350 -6.22 0.18 16.19
N LEU A 351 -6.29 -0.01 17.52
CA LEU A 351 -6.25 -1.33 18.16
C LEU A 351 -7.52 -2.17 17.90
N ARG A 352 -8.54 -1.59 17.27
CA ARG A 352 -9.83 -2.24 16.99
C ARG A 352 -9.68 -3.57 16.28
N LEU A 353 -8.89 -3.59 15.20
CA LEU A 353 -8.68 -4.78 14.37
C LEU A 353 -8.17 -5.96 15.21
N SER A 354 -7.13 -5.74 16.01
CA SER A 354 -6.56 -6.74 16.92
C SER A 354 -7.58 -7.31 17.91
N ARG A 355 -8.46 -6.46 18.46
CA ARG A 355 -9.50 -6.89 19.41
C ARG A 355 -10.56 -7.77 18.73
N ILE A 356 -11.03 -7.35 17.55
CA ILE A 356 -12.01 -8.11 16.76
C ILE A 356 -11.44 -9.48 16.39
N ILE A 357 -10.18 -9.53 15.92
CA ILE A 357 -9.53 -10.79 15.56
C ILE A 357 -9.44 -11.74 16.75
N ARG A 358 -9.09 -11.23 17.94
CA ARG A 358 -9.00 -12.05 19.14
C ARG A 358 -10.36 -12.68 19.49
N GLU A 359 -11.41 -11.86 19.56
CA GLU A 359 -12.77 -12.34 19.82
C GLU A 359 -13.28 -13.31 18.74
N TRP A 360 -12.98 -13.03 17.47
CA TRP A 360 -13.35 -13.87 16.34
C TRP A 360 -12.72 -15.25 16.42
N ASN A 361 -11.41 -15.29 16.66
CA ASN A 361 -10.62 -16.50 16.67
C ASN A 361 -10.87 -17.37 17.93
N ASP A 362 -11.48 -16.80 18.98
CA ASP A 362 -11.98 -17.57 20.13
C ASP A 362 -13.28 -18.33 19.78
N LYS A 363 -14.07 -17.80 18.84
CA LYS A 363 -15.37 -18.38 18.44
C LYS A 363 -15.27 -19.31 17.24
N TRP A 364 -14.45 -18.95 16.25
CA TRP A 364 -14.38 -19.63 14.96
C TRP A 364 -13.03 -20.29 14.74
N ALA A 365 -13.07 -21.54 14.27
CA ALA A 365 -11.90 -22.21 13.74
C ALA A 365 -11.57 -21.70 12.33
N TYR A 366 -12.61 -21.50 11.50
CA TYR A 366 -12.52 -20.84 10.19
C TYR A 366 -13.73 -19.94 9.93
N PRO A 367 -13.61 -18.88 9.12
CA PRO A 367 -12.35 -18.33 8.62
C PRO A 367 -11.47 -17.86 9.77
N ARG A 368 -10.16 -18.10 9.66
CA ARG A 368 -9.17 -17.68 10.66
C ARG A 368 -8.66 -16.31 10.26
N LEU A 369 -8.79 -15.33 11.14
CA LEU A 369 -8.33 -13.96 10.87
C LEU A 369 -6.95 -13.74 11.48
N ARG A 370 -6.12 -12.91 10.85
CA ARG A 370 -4.88 -12.44 11.47
C ARG A 370 -4.55 -11.02 11.04
N THR A 371 -3.96 -10.25 11.94
CA THR A 371 -3.21 -9.06 11.54
C THR A 371 -2.02 -9.53 10.73
N ALA A 372 -1.67 -8.77 9.71
CA ALA A 372 -0.60 -9.12 8.81
C ALA A 372 0.15 -7.87 8.35
N THR A 373 1.38 -8.07 7.94
CA THR A 373 2.05 -7.14 7.04
C THR A 373 1.97 -7.66 5.60
N TYR A 374 2.43 -6.90 4.61
CA TYR A 374 2.47 -7.40 3.23
C TYR A 374 3.41 -8.59 3.10
N SER A 375 4.59 -8.51 3.72
CA SER A 375 5.57 -9.59 3.76
C SER A 375 4.98 -10.91 4.27
N ASP A 376 4.20 -10.90 5.36
CA ASP A 376 3.54 -12.11 5.90
C ASP A 376 2.69 -12.83 4.83
N PHE A 377 1.94 -12.05 4.05
CA PHE A 377 1.04 -12.58 3.02
C PHE A 377 1.79 -13.03 1.76
N PHE A 378 2.73 -12.22 1.29
CA PHE A 378 3.50 -12.55 0.08
C PHE A 378 4.41 -13.77 0.28
N GLU A 379 4.97 -13.99 1.48
CA GLU A 379 5.74 -15.19 1.78
C GLU A 379 4.89 -16.48 1.63
N GLN A 380 3.58 -16.40 1.90
CA GLN A 380 2.64 -17.49 1.61
C GLN A 380 2.35 -17.62 0.11
N LEU A 381 2.23 -16.50 -0.62
CA LEU A 381 2.01 -16.50 -2.08
C LEU A 381 3.19 -17.03 -2.89
N GLU A 382 4.44 -16.88 -2.40
CA GLU A 382 5.64 -17.33 -3.13
C GLU A 382 5.60 -18.81 -3.52
N LYS A 383 4.89 -19.65 -2.75
CA LYS A 383 4.66 -21.08 -3.06
C LYS A 383 3.93 -21.32 -4.38
N TYR A 384 3.20 -20.31 -4.85
CA TYR A 384 2.39 -20.36 -6.07
C TYR A 384 2.99 -19.52 -7.20
N ARG A 385 4.14 -18.87 -6.99
CA ARG A 385 4.77 -17.92 -7.93
C ARG A 385 4.78 -18.43 -9.36
N ASP A 386 5.16 -19.69 -9.56
CA ASP A 386 5.35 -20.26 -10.90
C ASP A 386 4.05 -20.53 -11.64
N THR A 387 2.94 -20.70 -10.91
CA THR A 387 1.61 -20.92 -11.49
C THR A 387 0.87 -19.63 -11.82
N LEU A 388 1.40 -18.47 -11.40
CA LEU A 388 0.73 -17.18 -11.59
C LEU A 388 0.82 -16.68 -13.03
N PRO A 389 -0.22 -15.99 -13.54
CA PRO A 389 -0.14 -15.33 -14.83
C PRO A 389 0.95 -14.26 -14.82
N VAL A 390 1.50 -13.98 -16.01
CA VAL A 390 2.51 -12.92 -16.22
C VAL A 390 1.86 -11.77 -16.97
N PHE A 391 1.96 -10.57 -16.41
CA PHE A 391 1.59 -9.32 -17.07
C PHE A 391 2.84 -8.60 -17.55
N ARG A 392 2.82 -8.12 -18.80
CA ARG A 392 3.86 -7.29 -19.41
C ARG A 392 3.19 -6.03 -19.96
N GLY A 393 3.69 -4.88 -19.56
CA GLY A 393 3.18 -3.60 -20.00
C GLY A 393 2.90 -2.65 -18.85
N GLU A 394 2.56 -1.44 -19.25
CA GLU A 394 2.10 -0.38 -18.38
C GLU A 394 0.67 -0.65 -17.91
N LEU A 395 0.32 -0.15 -16.72
CA LEU A 395 -1.07 -0.02 -16.29
C LEU A 395 -1.44 1.46 -16.50
N PRO A 396 -2.01 1.85 -17.65
CA PRO A 396 -2.03 3.26 -18.03
C PRO A 396 -2.92 4.09 -17.10
N ASN A 397 -2.38 5.23 -16.68
CA ASN A 397 -3.07 6.18 -15.81
C ASN A 397 -4.21 6.89 -16.52
N THR A 398 -5.17 7.39 -15.74
CA THR A 398 -6.35 8.11 -16.25
C THR A 398 -6.28 9.60 -16.04
N ASP A 399 -6.49 10.06 -14.81
CA ASP A 399 -6.86 11.45 -14.50
C ASP A 399 -5.82 12.16 -13.61
N TYR A 400 -4.99 11.42 -12.87
CA TYR A 400 -3.97 12.05 -12.01
C TYR A 400 -2.84 12.67 -12.84
N THR A 401 -2.52 12.12 -14.01
CA THR A 401 -1.61 12.78 -14.96
C THR A 401 -2.18 14.11 -15.48
N VAL A 402 -3.50 14.20 -15.64
CA VAL A 402 -4.20 15.46 -15.97
C VAL A 402 -4.19 16.40 -14.77
N GLY A 403 -4.30 15.90 -13.55
CA GLY A 403 -4.21 16.66 -12.31
C GLY A 403 -2.96 17.54 -12.23
N ALA A 404 -1.81 17.07 -12.73
CA ALA A 404 -0.57 17.84 -12.78
C ALA A 404 -0.64 19.12 -13.63
N THR A 405 -1.66 19.28 -14.48
CA THR A 405 -1.89 20.51 -15.26
C THR A 405 -2.40 21.67 -14.41
N CYS A 406 -2.93 21.44 -13.20
CA CYS A 406 -3.36 22.50 -12.28
C CYS A 406 -2.18 23.41 -11.84
N THR A 407 -0.95 22.90 -11.96
CA THR A 407 0.31 23.57 -11.63
C THR A 407 1.29 23.47 -12.81
N ALA A 408 0.81 23.63 -14.04
CA ALA A 408 1.58 23.38 -15.26
C ALA A 408 2.96 24.05 -15.30
N LYS A 409 3.07 25.29 -14.79
CA LYS A 409 4.36 26.00 -14.71
C LYS A 409 5.33 25.25 -13.80
N GLU A 410 4.94 24.94 -12.58
CA GLU A 410 5.77 24.24 -11.62
C GLU A 410 6.04 22.79 -12.03
N THR A 411 5.10 22.14 -12.72
CA THR A 411 5.29 20.80 -13.29
C THR A 411 6.37 20.83 -14.36
N GLY A 412 6.38 21.84 -15.23
CA GLY A 412 7.46 22.05 -16.20
C GLY A 412 8.81 22.31 -15.52
N ILE A 413 8.82 23.09 -14.43
CA ILE A 413 10.04 23.35 -13.65
C ILE A 413 10.57 22.06 -13.02
N ASN A 414 9.71 21.28 -12.36
CA ASN A 414 10.12 20.04 -11.69
C ASN A 414 10.64 19.02 -12.71
N ARG A 415 9.95 18.87 -13.85
CA ARG A 415 10.39 17.98 -14.94
C ARG A 415 11.75 18.37 -15.52
N ASN A 416 12.01 19.65 -15.75
CA ASN A 416 13.35 20.11 -16.16
C ASN A 416 14.39 19.88 -15.06
N THR A 417 13.98 19.96 -13.80
CA THR A 417 14.86 19.74 -12.64
C THR A 417 15.30 18.29 -12.52
N HIS A 418 14.45 17.32 -12.87
CA HIS A 418 14.81 15.89 -12.94
C HIS A 418 16.07 15.67 -13.81
N ASP A 419 16.05 16.18 -15.06
CA ASP A 419 17.17 16.08 -15.98
C ASP A 419 18.40 16.89 -15.51
N GLN A 420 18.16 18.09 -14.95
CA GLN A 420 19.23 18.95 -14.47
C GLN A 420 19.95 18.34 -13.25
N LEU A 421 19.24 17.69 -12.32
CA LEU A 421 19.84 17.08 -11.14
C LEU A 421 20.81 15.96 -11.52
N GLY A 422 20.41 15.10 -12.47
CA GLY A 422 21.31 14.08 -13.00
C GLY A 422 22.57 14.68 -13.65
N SER A 423 22.49 15.89 -14.20
CA SER A 423 23.66 16.61 -14.74
C SER A 423 24.49 17.26 -13.64
N ALA A 424 23.84 17.90 -12.66
CA ALA A 424 24.47 18.54 -11.51
C ALA A 424 25.29 17.53 -10.70
N GLU A 425 24.75 16.33 -10.46
CA GLU A 425 25.42 15.26 -9.74
C GLU A 425 26.66 14.73 -10.50
N LYS A 426 26.57 14.55 -11.82
CA LYS A 426 27.73 14.16 -12.65
C LYS A 426 28.86 15.16 -12.54
N PHE A 427 28.57 16.45 -12.73
CA PHE A 427 29.61 17.47 -12.65
C PHE A 427 30.12 17.70 -11.23
N ALA A 428 29.28 17.54 -10.20
CA ALA A 428 29.72 17.56 -8.82
C ALA A 428 30.69 16.41 -8.52
N THR A 429 30.43 15.23 -9.08
CA THR A 429 31.33 14.07 -9.01
C THR A 429 32.66 14.38 -9.70
N MET A 430 32.61 14.93 -10.92
CA MET A 430 33.83 15.32 -11.65
C MET A 430 34.63 16.37 -10.89
N ALA A 431 33.99 17.43 -10.41
CA ALA A 431 34.62 18.48 -9.62
C ALA A 431 35.33 17.92 -8.38
N ALA A 432 34.71 16.96 -7.69
CA ALA A 432 35.30 16.30 -6.52
C ALA A 432 36.49 15.37 -6.87
N VAL A 433 36.56 14.88 -8.10
CA VAL A 433 37.67 14.03 -8.57
C VAL A 433 38.84 14.86 -9.06
N VAL A 434 38.60 15.96 -9.76
CA VAL A 434 39.65 16.76 -10.42
C VAL A 434 40.17 17.91 -9.57
N SER A 435 39.56 18.18 -8.42
CA SER A 435 39.87 19.33 -7.59
C SER A 435 39.60 19.04 -6.10
N GLU A 436 39.88 19.98 -5.20
CA GLU A 436 39.56 19.86 -3.76
C GLU A 436 38.07 20.13 -3.43
N TYR A 437 37.17 19.92 -4.38
CA TYR A 437 35.74 20.15 -4.19
C TYR A 437 35.11 19.06 -3.31
N LEU A 438 34.51 19.48 -2.19
CA LEU A 438 33.71 18.55 -1.38
C LEU A 438 32.40 18.21 -2.11
N TYR A 439 32.21 16.93 -2.41
CA TYR A 439 30.98 16.43 -3.03
C TYR A 439 29.73 16.78 -2.20
N PRO A 440 28.75 17.51 -2.74
CA PRO A 440 27.62 18.07 -1.99
C PRO A 440 26.47 17.07 -1.82
N SER A 441 26.76 15.88 -1.28
CA SER A 441 25.79 14.78 -1.15
C SER A 441 24.50 15.17 -0.43
N GLU A 442 24.59 15.89 0.70
CA GLU A 442 23.42 16.32 1.47
C GLU A 442 22.52 17.27 0.69
N LYS A 443 23.10 18.20 -0.08
CA LYS A 443 22.35 19.13 -0.92
C LYS A 443 21.69 18.41 -2.09
N ILE A 444 22.38 17.46 -2.72
CA ILE A 444 21.85 16.64 -3.81
C ILE A 444 20.65 15.83 -3.28
N ASN A 445 20.81 15.15 -2.14
CA ASN A 445 19.73 14.41 -1.51
C ASN A 445 18.54 15.32 -1.17
N TYR A 446 18.79 16.49 -0.59
CA TYR A 446 17.73 17.44 -0.29
C TYR A 446 17.00 17.93 -1.55
N ALA A 447 17.72 18.17 -2.66
CA ALA A 447 17.09 18.56 -3.91
C ALA A 447 16.18 17.45 -4.47
N TYR A 448 16.62 16.19 -4.48
CA TYR A 448 15.80 15.04 -4.87
C TYR A 448 14.57 14.86 -3.97
N ILE A 449 14.71 14.98 -2.64
CA ILE A 449 13.55 14.91 -1.73
C ILE A 449 12.51 15.98 -2.07
N ASN A 450 12.93 17.18 -2.47
CA ASN A 450 11.99 18.22 -2.89
C ASN A 450 11.30 17.87 -4.22
N THR A 451 11.97 17.22 -5.18
CA THR A 451 11.27 16.74 -6.39
C THR A 451 10.21 15.70 -6.03
N PHE A 452 10.52 14.77 -5.12
CA PHE A 452 9.58 13.74 -4.70
C PHE A 452 8.35 14.29 -3.97
N TYR A 453 8.52 15.33 -3.15
CA TYR A 453 7.37 15.98 -2.50
C TYR A 453 6.48 16.71 -3.51
N TYR A 454 7.06 17.28 -4.57
CA TYR A 454 6.28 17.89 -5.64
C TYR A 454 5.49 16.86 -6.45
N ASP A 455 6.08 15.70 -6.74
CA ASP A 455 5.46 14.68 -7.62
C ASP A 455 4.34 13.86 -6.96
N LEU A 456 4.10 14.05 -5.65
CA LEU A 456 3.00 13.39 -4.93
C LEU A 456 1.65 13.67 -5.60
N HIS A 457 0.81 12.63 -5.69
CA HIS A 457 -0.44 12.64 -6.45
C HIS A 457 -1.53 13.57 -5.92
N VAL A 458 -1.38 14.14 -4.71
CA VAL A 458 -2.38 15.03 -4.09
C VAL A 458 -2.51 16.39 -4.83
N HIS A 459 -1.63 16.70 -5.79
CA HIS A 459 -1.65 17.90 -6.64
C HIS A 459 -1.88 19.26 -5.92
N GLY A 460 -1.61 19.32 -4.62
CA GLY A 460 -1.80 20.51 -3.79
C GLY A 460 -3.26 20.76 -3.42
N GLY A 461 -4.14 19.78 -3.65
CA GLY A 461 -5.55 19.79 -3.27
C GLY A 461 -5.72 19.34 -1.83
N ILE A 462 -6.27 20.21 -0.99
CA ILE A 462 -6.89 19.82 0.27
C ILE A 462 -8.28 19.27 -0.04
N LEU A 463 -8.86 18.45 0.84
CA LEU A 463 -10.23 17.91 0.77
C LEU A 463 -11.29 18.97 0.35
N ARG A 464 -10.99 20.26 0.55
CA ARG A 464 -11.73 21.40 0.00
C ARG A 464 -10.90 22.15 -1.04
N ILE A 465 -11.46 22.31 -2.23
CA ILE A 465 -10.84 22.96 -3.40
C ILE A 465 -10.83 24.51 -3.37
N ILE A 466 -11.23 25.15 -2.28
CA ILE A 466 -11.29 26.62 -2.15
C ILE A 466 -10.90 27.10 -0.75
N GLY A 467 -10.37 28.32 -0.69
CA GLY A 467 -10.10 29.05 0.55
C GLY A 467 -8.64 29.07 0.98
N PRO A 468 -8.31 29.77 2.09
CA PRO A 468 -6.92 30.03 2.48
C PRO A 468 -6.09 28.77 2.74
N ALA A 469 -6.71 27.70 3.22
CA ALA A 469 -6.03 26.42 3.40
C ALA A 469 -5.55 25.85 2.05
N GLN A 470 -6.43 25.84 1.04
CA GLN A 470 -6.10 25.39 -0.32
C GLN A 470 -4.96 26.23 -0.92
N ASP A 471 -4.99 27.55 -0.74
CA ASP A 471 -3.91 28.44 -1.19
C ASP A 471 -2.58 28.13 -0.48
N GLY A 472 -2.64 27.85 0.82
CA GLY A 472 -1.49 27.42 1.62
C GLY A 472 -0.88 26.10 1.14
N GLY A 473 -1.70 25.06 0.97
CA GLY A 473 -1.26 23.75 0.48
C GLY A 473 -0.67 23.83 -0.93
N LEU A 474 -1.28 24.62 -1.82
CA LEU A 474 -0.74 24.88 -3.16
C LEU A 474 0.60 25.63 -3.10
N SER A 475 0.72 26.62 -2.22
CA SER A 475 1.95 27.39 -2.03
C SER A 475 3.10 26.49 -1.54
N GLU A 476 2.86 25.64 -0.54
CA GLU A 476 3.84 24.68 -0.05
C GLU A 476 4.28 23.70 -1.14
N LYS A 477 3.32 23.14 -1.90
CA LYS A 477 3.63 22.24 -3.02
C LYS A 477 4.51 22.93 -4.06
N LYS A 478 4.12 24.10 -4.54
CA LYS A 478 4.90 24.88 -5.52
C LYS A 478 6.30 25.19 -5.00
N GLY A 479 6.42 25.49 -3.70
CA GLY A 479 7.69 25.73 -3.03
C GLY A 479 8.69 24.59 -3.20
N PHE A 480 8.25 23.33 -3.23
CA PHE A 480 9.12 22.18 -3.45
C PHE A 480 9.76 22.20 -4.85
N ALA A 481 9.00 22.44 -5.92
CA ALA A 481 9.53 22.52 -7.29
C ALA A 481 10.57 23.65 -7.43
N TYR A 482 10.24 24.85 -6.94
CA TYR A 482 11.17 25.98 -7.00
C TYR A 482 12.44 25.73 -6.17
N ARG A 483 12.32 25.10 -5.00
CA ARG A 483 13.48 24.76 -4.15
C ARG A 483 14.38 23.73 -4.81
N ALA A 484 13.81 22.67 -5.38
CA ALA A 484 14.57 21.66 -6.11
C ALA A 484 15.34 22.28 -7.28
N ALA A 485 14.68 23.12 -8.09
CA ALA A 485 15.30 23.80 -9.22
C ALA A 485 16.46 24.73 -8.78
N ALA A 486 16.25 25.52 -7.73
CA ALA A 486 17.27 26.42 -7.21
C ALA A 486 18.51 25.67 -6.68
N LEU A 487 18.30 24.55 -5.96
CA LEU A 487 19.39 23.70 -5.47
C LEU A 487 20.13 22.99 -6.61
N SER A 488 19.39 22.47 -7.59
CA SER A 488 19.97 21.83 -8.77
C SER A 488 20.88 22.78 -9.55
N HIS A 489 20.39 24.00 -9.80
CA HIS A 489 21.19 25.05 -10.43
C HIS A 489 22.42 25.42 -9.58
N ASP A 490 22.26 25.55 -8.26
CA ASP A 490 23.37 25.86 -7.35
C ASP A 490 24.51 24.84 -7.44
N ILE A 491 24.15 23.55 -7.35
CA ILE A 491 25.09 22.43 -7.40
C ILE A 491 25.80 22.43 -8.74
N LEU A 492 25.05 22.55 -9.85
CA LEU A 492 25.62 22.55 -11.20
C LEU A 492 26.60 23.71 -11.40
N SER A 493 26.17 24.94 -11.15
CA SER A 493 26.98 26.14 -11.37
C SER A 493 28.25 26.12 -10.52
N LYS A 494 28.16 25.76 -9.23
CA LYS A 494 29.34 25.68 -8.35
C LYS A 494 30.31 24.58 -8.78
N SER A 495 29.80 23.43 -9.23
CA SER A 495 30.64 22.32 -9.69
C SER A 495 31.36 22.67 -10.99
N LEU A 496 30.65 23.28 -11.95
CA LEU A 496 31.26 23.72 -13.21
C LEU A 496 32.32 24.79 -12.99
N ASN A 497 32.04 25.81 -12.19
CA ASN A 497 33.03 26.85 -11.87
C ASN A 497 34.28 26.24 -11.26
N ARG A 498 34.12 25.28 -10.34
CA ARG A 498 35.26 24.61 -9.72
C ARG A 498 36.07 23.78 -10.71
N ILE A 499 35.44 23.14 -11.70
CA ILE A 499 36.17 22.46 -12.77
C ILE A 499 36.91 23.48 -13.64
N VAL A 500 36.27 24.61 -13.97
CA VAL A 500 36.87 25.68 -14.77
C VAL A 500 38.10 26.28 -14.10
N ASP A 501 38.08 26.44 -12.77
CA ASP A 501 39.23 26.93 -11.99
C ASP A 501 40.49 26.05 -12.13
N GLU A 502 40.33 24.78 -12.50
CA GLU A 502 41.43 23.82 -12.71
C GLU A 502 41.87 23.73 -14.18
N ILE A 503 41.24 24.46 -15.10
CA ILE A 503 41.60 24.43 -16.53
C ILE A 503 42.72 25.43 -16.80
N GLU A 504 43.88 24.93 -17.22
CA GLU A 504 44.97 25.77 -17.72
C GLU A 504 44.62 26.39 -19.08
N LEU A 505 44.39 27.71 -19.09
CA LEU A 505 44.13 28.49 -20.29
C LEU A 505 45.45 29.13 -20.79
N LYS A 506 45.89 28.76 -21.99
CA LYS A 506 47.19 29.19 -22.54
C LYS A 506 47.25 30.67 -22.92
N ASP A 507 46.13 31.23 -23.35
CA ASP A 507 46.06 32.60 -23.87
C ASP A 507 45.34 33.52 -22.88
N SER A 508 45.79 34.78 -22.78
CA SER A 508 45.07 35.82 -22.04
C SER A 508 43.81 36.25 -22.82
N GLY A 509 42.63 36.25 -22.19
CA GLY A 509 41.40 36.70 -22.83
C GLY A 509 40.12 36.24 -22.13
N CYS A 510 38.98 36.52 -22.76
CA CYS A 510 37.69 35.98 -22.35
C CYS A 510 37.50 34.59 -22.98
N HIS A 511 37.40 33.56 -22.14
CA HIS A 511 37.24 32.18 -22.58
C HIS A 511 35.84 31.67 -22.25
N ILE A 512 35.26 30.90 -23.17
CA ILE A 512 34.00 30.19 -22.96
C ILE A 512 34.33 28.71 -22.89
N VAL A 513 34.03 28.09 -21.75
CA VAL A 513 34.17 26.64 -21.55
C VAL A 513 32.79 26.01 -21.67
N GLU A 514 32.62 25.13 -22.66
CA GLU A 514 31.37 24.40 -22.87
C GLU A 514 31.49 22.97 -22.33
N PHE A 515 30.49 22.56 -21.54
CA PHE A 515 30.38 21.21 -21.02
C PHE A 515 29.15 20.51 -21.62
N ASN A 516 29.36 19.32 -22.21
CA ASN A 516 28.27 18.45 -22.67
C ASN A 516 27.91 17.44 -21.56
N PRO A 517 26.72 17.54 -20.92
CA PRO A 517 26.30 16.62 -19.85
C PRO A 517 25.88 15.22 -20.34
N LEU A 518 25.80 15.01 -21.65
CA LEU A 518 25.35 13.77 -22.27
C LEU A 518 26.53 12.82 -22.51
N SER A 519 26.27 11.51 -22.45
CA SER A 519 27.24 10.46 -22.80
C SER A 519 27.45 10.30 -24.31
N LYS A 520 26.85 11.16 -25.13
CA LYS A 520 26.89 11.11 -26.59
C LYS A 520 27.33 12.46 -27.15
N LYS A 521 27.96 12.44 -28.34
CA LYS A 521 28.29 13.66 -29.08
C LYS A 521 27.02 14.46 -29.36
N ARG A 522 27.08 15.77 -29.12
CA ARG A 522 25.98 16.72 -29.34
C ARG A 522 26.44 17.79 -30.33
N THR A 523 25.53 18.20 -31.20
CA THR A 523 25.67 19.36 -32.08
C THR A 523 24.47 20.26 -31.83
N ASP A 524 24.70 21.49 -31.39
CA ASP A 524 23.63 22.45 -31.07
C ASP A 524 24.15 23.89 -31.08
N VAL A 525 23.24 24.87 -31.05
CA VAL A 525 23.58 26.29 -30.89
C VAL A 525 23.69 26.63 -29.41
N VAL A 526 24.90 26.95 -28.96
CA VAL A 526 25.17 27.39 -27.59
C VAL A 526 24.84 28.88 -27.46
N ARG A 527 24.08 29.22 -26.43
CA ARG A 527 23.77 30.62 -26.07
C ARG A 527 24.38 30.90 -24.71
N VAL A 528 25.35 31.82 -24.67
CA VAL A 528 26.00 32.25 -23.44
C VAL A 528 25.54 33.65 -23.10
N PRO A 529 24.97 33.90 -21.92
CA PRO A 529 24.62 35.25 -21.51
C PRO A 529 25.89 36.07 -21.31
N PHE A 530 25.83 37.37 -21.63
CA PHE A 530 26.97 38.29 -21.45
C PHE A 530 27.40 38.38 -19.97
N SER A 531 26.46 38.19 -19.04
CA SER A 531 26.70 38.03 -17.61
C SER A 531 26.08 36.74 -17.09
N ALA A 532 26.82 35.98 -16.26
CA ALA A 532 26.32 34.75 -15.68
C ALA A 532 25.26 35.04 -14.60
N HIS A 533 24.25 34.16 -14.50
CA HIS A 533 23.38 34.15 -13.33
C HIS A 533 24.19 33.68 -12.12
N LEU A 534 24.14 34.42 -11.02
CA LEU A 534 24.85 34.05 -9.80
C LEU A 534 24.18 32.83 -9.13
N PRO A 535 24.97 31.87 -8.61
CA PRO A 535 24.43 30.75 -7.85
C PRO A 535 23.75 31.23 -6.55
N CYS A 536 22.92 30.39 -5.95
CA CYS A 536 22.26 30.78 -4.71
C CYS A 536 23.24 30.73 -3.52
N GLY A 537 23.24 31.79 -2.72
CA GLY A 537 24.16 31.96 -1.58
C GLY A 537 25.58 32.34 -2.02
N GLN A 538 26.03 33.52 -1.59
CA GLN A 538 27.42 33.95 -1.69
C GLN A 538 28.17 33.42 -0.47
N ARG A 539 29.15 32.52 -0.69
CA ARG A 539 30.06 32.14 0.41
C ARG A 539 31.00 33.32 0.64
N MET A 540 30.97 33.89 1.85
CA MET A 540 32.06 34.73 2.32
C MET A 540 33.22 33.81 2.71
N TYR A 541 34.32 33.88 1.97
CA TYR A 541 35.58 33.30 2.40
C TYR A 541 36.31 34.32 3.25
N ASN A 542 36.90 33.89 4.37
CA ASN A 542 37.88 34.72 5.05
C ASN A 542 39.08 34.85 4.11
N ILE A 543 39.27 36.04 3.57
CA ILE A 543 40.53 36.41 2.95
C ILE A 543 41.45 36.75 4.12
N GLU A 544 42.51 35.95 4.35
CA GLU A 544 43.64 36.44 5.14
C GLU A 544 44.23 37.61 4.37
N MET A 545 43.87 38.83 4.78
CA MET A 545 44.41 40.04 4.16
C MET A 545 45.86 40.19 4.61
N GLU A 546 46.82 39.86 3.74
CA GLU A 546 48.22 40.26 3.95
C GLU A 546 48.40 41.80 3.90
N HIS A 547 47.44 42.55 3.35
CA HIS A 547 47.43 44.02 3.40
C HIS A 547 46.02 44.62 3.50
N PRO A 548 45.68 45.37 4.57
CA PRO A 548 44.31 45.80 4.87
C PRO A 548 43.75 46.98 4.04
N TYR A 549 44.35 47.33 2.89
CA TYR A 549 43.98 48.53 2.15
C TYR A 549 43.96 48.37 0.62
N LEU A 550 43.33 47.33 0.10
CA LEU A 550 42.91 47.34 -1.32
C LEU A 550 41.56 46.65 -1.44
N LEU A 551 40.48 47.42 -1.27
CA LEU A 551 39.18 47.07 -1.82
C LEU A 551 39.11 47.60 -3.25
N PRO A 552 39.00 46.75 -4.29
CA PRO A 552 38.34 47.16 -5.50
C PRO A 552 36.84 47.08 -5.25
N VAL A 553 36.24 48.26 -5.11
CA VAL A 553 34.81 48.46 -5.24
C VAL A 553 34.44 48.31 -6.72
N GLN A 554 33.54 47.37 -6.99
CA GLN A 554 32.57 47.31 -8.12
C GLN A 554 33.04 46.94 -9.52
N PRO A 555 32.10 46.57 -10.43
CA PRO A 555 30.64 46.35 -10.27
C PRO A 555 30.19 44.89 -10.41
#